data_AF-A0A951E3T0-F1
#
_entry.id   AF-A0A951E3T0-F1
#
_cell.length_a   1.000
_cell.length_b   1.000
_cell.length_c   1.000
_cell.angle_alpha   90.00
_cell.angle_beta   90.00
_cell.angle_gamma   90.00
#
_symmetry.space_group_name_H-M   'P 1'
#
loop_
_entity.id
_entity.type
_entity.pdbx_description
1 polymer ?
#
loop_
_entity_poly.entity_id
_entity_poly.type
_entity_poly.pdbx_seq_one_letter_code
_entity_poly.pdbx_strand_id
1 'polypeptide(L)'
;MKYFLGLVRRAAPSLFLAMVCTLLAARSINAQEQHQSGGVKIHSIEVRYTGPETVSREKILAQMRTKVGQVYSDTIVEQDIRNLYATGQLQNVRIYGEPAGDEVNVIVAVQTRAIVRGIEINGASRISAKALRKAIKVKMNGPLKEEELGTARQDIIDMYRAKGFNDVDVQYEVQTDQEKGTSRAIFNINEGTKGTVSHIRFEGNVHVSDFRLRKQMKTKTKTIISFLDKSGRIEEAQFNQDLDKIREYYQDQGYIDVE
;
A
#
# COMPACT_ATOMS: atom_id res chain seq x y z
N MET A 1 -10.61 -1.58 -92.96
CA MET A 1 -12.00 -1.16 -92.66
C MET A 1 -11.95 0.24 -92.07
N LYS A 2 -12.33 1.24 -92.88
CA LYS A 2 -13.49 2.14 -92.65
C LYS A 2 -13.31 3.06 -91.43
N TYR A 3 -12.68 4.22 -91.60
CA TYR A 3 -13.25 5.55 -91.98
C TYR A 3 -14.27 6.10 -90.97
N PHE A 4 -13.94 7.26 -90.37
CA PHE A 4 -14.78 8.43 -90.02
C PHE A 4 -13.95 9.29 -89.03
N LEU A 5 -13.23 10.35 -89.39
CA LEU A 5 -13.57 11.64 -90.03
C LEU A 5 -14.73 12.38 -89.35
N GLY A 6 -14.42 13.46 -88.62
CA GLY A 6 -15.37 14.35 -87.98
C GLY A 6 -14.70 15.65 -87.52
N LEU A 7 -14.35 16.48 -88.51
CA LEU A 7 -13.72 17.80 -88.39
C LEU A 7 -14.81 18.86 -88.10
N VAL A 8 -14.63 19.74 -87.11
CA VAL A 8 -15.22 21.10 -87.16
C VAL A 8 -14.20 22.12 -86.64
N ARG A 9 -13.77 22.97 -87.57
CA ARG A 9 -13.00 24.22 -87.40
C ARG A 9 -13.96 25.40 -87.17
N ARG A 10 -13.49 26.41 -86.43
CA ARG A 10 -13.63 27.89 -86.60
C ARG A 10 -13.29 28.54 -85.25
N ALA A 11 -12.60 29.67 -85.08
CA ALA A 11 -11.86 30.61 -85.91
C ALA A 11 -10.95 31.43 -84.96
N ALA A 12 -9.82 31.96 -85.44
CA ALA A 12 -8.93 32.93 -84.73
C ALA A 12 -9.38 34.39 -85.03
N PRO A 13 -8.64 35.49 -84.72
CA PRO A 13 -7.52 35.79 -83.79
C PRO A 13 -7.89 37.01 -82.86
N SER A 14 -7.08 37.52 -81.92
CA SER A 14 -6.07 38.57 -82.15
C SER A 14 -5.69 39.32 -80.84
N LEU A 15 -4.39 39.66 -80.75
CA LEU A 15 -3.73 40.76 -80.03
C LEU A 15 -4.08 41.05 -78.55
N PHE A 16 -3.09 40.91 -77.65
CA PHE A 16 -2.50 42.06 -76.93
C PHE A 16 -1.17 41.68 -76.25
N LEU A 17 -0.16 42.51 -76.52
CA LEU A 17 1.04 42.85 -75.74
C LEU A 17 2.08 41.79 -75.33
N ALA A 18 3.24 41.93 -75.97
CA ALA A 18 4.54 41.62 -75.40
C ALA A 18 4.86 42.55 -74.21
N MET A 19 5.76 42.05 -73.34
CA MET A 19 6.79 42.75 -72.56
C MET A 19 6.75 42.46 -71.05
N VAL A 20 7.94 42.11 -70.53
CA VAL A 20 8.44 42.27 -69.14
C VAL A 20 8.49 41.02 -68.24
N CYS A 21 9.69 40.80 -67.71
CA CYS A 21 10.07 40.05 -66.50
C CYS A 21 10.43 38.55 -66.60
N THR A 22 11.59 38.27 -67.20
CA THR A 22 12.62 37.50 -66.48
C THR A 22 12.95 38.19 -65.15
N LEU A 23 13.01 37.41 -64.05
CA LEU A 23 13.33 37.76 -62.64
C LEU A 23 12.14 38.04 -61.69
N LEU A 24 11.51 36.96 -61.22
CA LEU A 24 11.16 36.73 -59.81
C LEU A 24 11.22 35.22 -59.61
N ALA A 25 12.39 34.69 -59.25
CA ALA A 25 12.74 34.41 -57.86
C ALA A 25 11.77 33.40 -57.24
N ALA A 26 12.31 32.20 -57.05
CA ALA A 26 11.99 31.26 -55.98
C ALA A 26 11.10 31.84 -54.88
N ARG A 27 10.05 31.09 -54.51
CA ARG A 27 9.71 30.68 -53.15
C ARG A 27 8.25 30.29 -53.07
N SER A 28 7.99 29.00 -53.27
CA SER A 28 6.88 28.32 -52.59
C SER A 28 7.27 26.86 -52.36
N ILE A 29 8.51 26.63 -51.90
CA ILE A 29 8.72 25.57 -50.93
C ILE A 29 8.07 26.13 -49.67
N ASN A 30 6.78 25.87 -49.48
CA ASN A 30 6.23 25.94 -48.14
C ASN A 30 6.97 24.86 -47.38
N ALA A 31 8.00 25.33 -46.67
CA ALA A 31 8.62 24.63 -45.59
C ALA A 31 7.48 24.03 -44.76
N GLN A 32 7.40 22.71 -44.74
CA GLN A 32 7.00 22.07 -43.51
C GLN A 32 8.02 22.56 -42.50
N GLU A 33 7.66 23.59 -41.74
CA GLU A 33 8.22 23.80 -40.42
C GLU A 33 7.98 22.48 -39.70
N GLN A 34 9.00 21.61 -39.77
CA GLN A 34 9.25 20.69 -38.70
C GLN A 34 9.37 21.58 -37.48
N HIS A 35 8.27 21.75 -36.73
CA HIS A 35 8.37 22.04 -35.33
C HIS A 35 9.31 20.98 -34.77
N GLN A 36 10.58 21.34 -34.66
CA GLN A 36 11.45 20.74 -33.67
C GLN A 36 10.70 20.97 -32.37
N SER A 37 9.98 19.96 -31.88
CA SER A 37 9.75 19.84 -30.45
C SER A 37 11.12 19.64 -29.81
N GLY A 38 11.90 20.71 -29.75
CA GLY A 38 12.98 20.86 -28.79
C GLY A 38 12.28 20.89 -27.46
N GLY A 39 11.99 19.71 -26.91
CA GLY A 39 11.33 19.62 -25.62
C GLY A 39 12.16 20.38 -24.59
N VAL A 40 11.47 21.02 -23.65
CA VAL A 40 12.08 21.90 -22.66
C VAL A 40 13.18 21.14 -21.93
N LYS A 41 14.41 21.65 -21.98
CA LYS A 41 15.56 20.99 -21.34
C LYS A 41 15.59 21.29 -19.85
N ILE A 42 16.07 20.33 -19.08
CA ILE A 42 16.22 20.47 -17.64
C ILE A 42 17.52 21.24 -17.34
N HIS A 43 17.38 22.43 -16.78
CA HIS A 43 18.51 23.27 -16.37
C HIS A 43 19.14 22.76 -15.07
N SER A 44 18.31 22.50 -14.06
CA SER A 44 18.75 22.09 -12.73
C SER A 44 17.72 21.17 -12.06
N ILE A 45 18.19 20.42 -11.06
CA ILE A 45 17.33 19.60 -10.18
C ILE A 45 17.61 20.00 -8.73
N GLU A 46 16.61 20.57 -8.09
CA GLU A 46 16.62 20.94 -6.68
C GLU A 46 15.83 19.90 -5.87
N VAL A 47 16.41 19.42 -4.77
CA VAL A 47 15.70 18.53 -3.83
C VAL A 47 15.36 19.33 -2.59
N ARG A 48 14.08 19.44 -2.28
CA ARG A 48 13.57 20.17 -1.11
C ARG A 48 13.00 19.18 -0.10
N TYR A 49 13.49 19.23 1.13
CA TYR A 49 12.99 18.38 2.21
C TYR A 49 11.85 19.05 2.97
N THR A 50 10.84 18.25 3.28
CA THR A 50 9.79 18.60 4.23
C THR A 50 9.90 17.65 5.41
N GLY A 51 10.39 18.14 6.56
CA GLY A 51 10.64 17.32 7.74
C GLY A 51 12.08 16.79 7.81
N PRO A 52 12.32 15.63 8.45
CA PRO A 52 13.67 15.15 8.67
C PRO A 52 14.36 14.75 7.36
N GLU A 53 15.69 14.87 7.30
CA GLU A 53 16.50 14.52 6.13
C GLU A 53 17.16 13.14 6.32
N THR A 54 16.35 12.09 6.39
CA THR A 54 16.87 10.72 6.64
C THR A 54 17.46 10.04 5.41
N VAL A 55 17.25 10.63 4.22
CA VAL A 55 17.73 10.12 2.93
C VAL A 55 18.53 11.24 2.27
N SER A 56 19.76 10.96 1.84
CA SER A 56 20.60 11.98 1.21
C SER A 56 20.12 12.34 -0.19
N ARG A 57 20.48 13.55 -0.64
CA ARG A 57 20.13 14.06 -1.97
C ARG A 57 20.65 13.15 -3.07
N GLU A 58 21.88 12.67 -2.93
CA GLU A 58 22.56 11.80 -3.90
C GLU A 58 21.80 10.49 -4.07
N LYS A 59 21.26 9.95 -2.98
CA LYS A 59 20.49 8.71 -3.01
C LYS A 59 19.14 8.88 -3.70
N ILE A 60 18.49 10.03 -3.50
CA ILE A 60 17.24 10.38 -4.21
C ILE A 60 17.54 10.48 -5.71
N LEU A 61 18.56 11.26 -6.10
CA LEU A 61 18.92 11.44 -7.50
C LEU A 61 19.38 10.14 -8.18
N ALA A 62 20.06 9.26 -7.45
CA ALA A 62 20.49 7.96 -7.96
C ALA A 62 19.31 7.03 -8.31
N GLN A 63 18.16 7.21 -7.65
CA GLN A 63 16.94 6.43 -7.90
C GLN A 63 16.07 7.02 -9.03
N MET A 64 16.37 8.26 -9.44
CA MET A 64 15.67 8.97 -10.49
C MET A 64 16.30 8.72 -11.87
N ARG A 65 15.46 8.75 -12.90
CA ARG A 65 15.84 8.71 -14.31
C ARG A 65 16.00 10.11 -14.89
N THR A 66 15.25 11.08 -14.36
CA THR A 66 15.36 12.50 -14.70
C THR A 66 16.76 13.01 -14.38
N LYS A 67 17.45 13.58 -15.37
CA LYS A 67 18.79 14.15 -15.22
C LYS A 67 18.89 15.53 -15.85
N VAL A 68 19.78 16.35 -15.30
CA VAL A 68 20.13 17.67 -15.87
C VAL A 68 20.59 17.49 -17.32
N GLY A 69 20.14 18.39 -18.20
CA GLY A 69 20.41 18.39 -19.63
C GLY A 69 19.49 17.50 -20.48
N GLN A 70 18.64 16.66 -19.88
CA GLN A 70 17.64 15.89 -20.60
C GLN A 70 16.41 16.73 -20.93
N VAL A 71 15.62 16.28 -21.90
CA VAL A 71 14.29 16.82 -22.17
C VAL A 71 13.35 16.42 -21.03
N TYR A 72 12.65 17.41 -20.48
CA TYR A 72 11.63 17.20 -19.47
C TYR A 72 10.48 16.37 -20.03
N SER A 73 10.07 15.35 -19.28
CA SER A 73 9.02 14.42 -19.69
C SER A 73 8.22 13.99 -18.47
N ASP A 74 6.91 14.26 -18.49
CA ASP A 74 6.01 13.87 -17.40
C ASP A 74 5.97 12.35 -17.21
N THR A 75 6.10 11.57 -18.28
CA THR A 75 6.17 10.10 -18.20
C THR A 75 7.39 9.62 -17.41
N ILE A 76 8.55 10.28 -17.58
CA ILE A 76 9.76 9.98 -16.80
C ILE A 76 9.56 10.41 -15.35
N VAL A 77 8.97 11.58 -15.12
CA VAL A 77 8.66 12.08 -13.78
C VAL A 77 7.74 11.12 -13.02
N GLU A 78 6.68 10.63 -13.63
CA GLU A 78 5.80 9.63 -13.01
C GLU A 78 6.54 8.33 -12.66
N GLN A 79 7.44 7.87 -13.54
CA GLN A 79 8.26 6.71 -13.27
C GLN A 79 9.21 6.96 -12.08
N ASP A 80 9.77 8.16 -11.98
CA ASP A 80 10.63 8.56 -10.88
C ASP A 80 9.87 8.60 -9.56
N ILE A 81 8.66 9.16 -9.56
CA ILE A 81 7.76 9.13 -8.39
C ILE A 81 7.53 7.68 -7.94
N ARG A 82 7.19 6.78 -8.86
CA ARG A 82 7.02 5.34 -8.56
C ARG A 82 8.29 4.70 -8.00
N ASN A 83 9.44 4.95 -8.64
CA ASN A 83 10.74 4.41 -8.22
C ASN A 83 11.13 4.89 -6.81
N LEU A 84 10.85 6.15 -6.50
CA LEU A 84 11.13 6.77 -5.22
C LEU A 84 10.23 6.21 -4.12
N TYR A 85 8.93 6.04 -4.36
CA TYR A 85 8.03 5.37 -3.41
C TYR A 85 8.40 3.89 -3.20
N ALA A 86 8.82 3.19 -4.25
CA ALA A 86 9.24 1.78 -4.17
C ALA A 86 10.45 1.56 -3.23
N THR A 87 11.25 2.60 -2.94
CA THR A 87 12.30 2.52 -1.92
C THR A 87 11.75 2.27 -0.51
N GLY A 88 10.49 2.65 -0.26
CA GLY A 88 9.87 2.60 1.06
C GLY A 88 10.47 3.55 2.10
N GLN A 89 11.37 4.46 1.69
CA GLN A 89 12.06 5.41 2.58
C GLN A 89 11.39 6.79 2.61
N LEU A 90 10.52 7.06 1.64
CA LEU A 90 9.81 8.32 1.51
C LEU A 90 8.34 8.15 1.89
N GLN A 91 7.79 9.17 2.55
CA GLN A 91 6.40 9.28 2.93
C GLN A 91 5.60 10.02 1.86
N ASN A 92 6.17 11.09 1.32
CA ASN A 92 5.56 11.89 0.26
C ASN A 92 6.63 12.30 -0.74
N VAL A 93 6.27 12.29 -2.02
CA VAL A 93 7.11 12.72 -3.15
C VAL A 93 6.24 13.54 -4.08
N ARG A 94 6.70 14.75 -4.39
CA ARG A 94 6.14 15.61 -5.43
C ARG A 94 7.29 16.10 -6.31
N ILE A 95 7.11 15.96 -7.61
CA ILE A 95 8.06 16.44 -8.60
C ILE A 95 7.31 17.38 -9.53
N TYR A 96 7.83 18.58 -9.73
CA TYR A 96 7.24 19.56 -10.63
C TYR A 96 8.34 20.44 -11.25
N GLY A 97 8.06 20.96 -12.44
CA GLY A 97 8.93 21.89 -13.13
C GLY A 97 8.53 23.34 -12.89
N GLU A 98 9.51 24.20 -12.61
CA GLU A 98 9.37 25.66 -12.62
C GLU A 98 10.03 26.22 -13.90
N PRO A 99 9.34 27.08 -14.67
CA PRO A 99 9.91 27.70 -15.88
C PRO A 99 11.18 28.49 -15.59
N ALA A 100 12.21 28.31 -16.41
CA ALA A 100 13.49 28.99 -16.33
C ALA A 100 13.93 29.45 -17.73
N GLY A 101 13.21 30.44 -18.28
CA GLY A 101 13.40 30.86 -19.67
C GLY A 101 12.94 29.77 -20.64
N ASP A 102 13.83 29.33 -21.53
CA ASP A 102 13.59 28.22 -22.47
C ASP A 102 13.87 26.83 -21.86
N GLU A 103 14.27 26.80 -20.58
CA GLU A 103 14.58 25.60 -19.81
C GLU A 103 13.63 25.44 -18.62
N VAL A 104 13.74 24.33 -17.90
CA VAL A 104 12.95 24.04 -16.70
C VAL A 104 13.84 23.66 -15.52
N ASN A 105 13.53 24.21 -14.35
CA ASN A 105 14.09 23.79 -13.07
C ASN A 105 13.17 22.72 -12.47
N VAL A 106 13.68 21.52 -12.25
CA VAL A 106 12.89 20.45 -11.64
C VAL A 106 13.05 20.50 -10.14
N ILE A 107 11.94 20.62 -9.42
CA ILE A 107 11.90 20.58 -7.96
C ILE A 107 11.35 19.23 -7.52
N VAL A 108 12.12 18.57 -6.67
CA VAL A 108 11.79 17.28 -6.06
C VAL A 108 11.53 17.55 -4.58
N ALA A 109 10.27 17.80 -4.25
CA ALA A 109 9.84 17.98 -2.87
C ALA A 109 9.56 16.62 -2.24
N VAL A 110 10.32 16.28 -1.19
CA VAL A 110 10.26 14.98 -0.53
C VAL A 110 10.02 15.13 0.96
N GLN A 111 9.23 14.21 1.51
CA GLN A 111 9.12 13.99 2.95
C GLN A 111 9.68 12.61 3.23
N THR A 112 10.81 12.53 3.94
CA THR A 112 11.42 11.23 4.26
C THR A 112 10.77 10.64 5.52
N ARG A 113 10.83 9.31 5.64
CA ARG A 113 10.36 8.61 6.82
C ARG A 113 11.41 8.68 7.92
N ALA A 114 10.97 8.90 9.16
CA ALA A 114 11.83 8.80 10.33
C ALA A 114 12.37 7.37 10.51
N ILE A 115 13.55 7.24 11.10
CA ILE A 115 14.18 5.95 11.36
C ILE A 115 13.76 5.43 12.73
N VAL A 116 13.23 4.21 12.78
CA VAL A 116 12.82 3.56 14.04
C VAL A 116 14.05 3.24 14.89
N ARG A 117 14.26 3.97 15.99
CA ARG A 117 15.35 3.73 16.95
C ARG A 117 14.92 2.98 18.19
N GLY A 118 13.64 3.03 18.53
CA GLY A 118 13.10 2.34 19.70
C GLY A 118 11.73 1.74 19.42
N ILE A 119 11.48 0.58 20.03
CA ILE A 119 10.14 0.02 20.14
C ILE A 119 9.92 -0.27 21.62
N GLU A 120 8.91 0.37 22.17
CA GLU A 120 8.50 0.26 23.57
C GLU A 120 7.16 -0.46 23.63
N ILE A 121 7.00 -1.35 24.61
CA ILE A 121 5.78 -2.13 24.78
C ILE A 121 5.39 -2.04 26.26
N ASN A 122 4.29 -1.34 26.51
CA ASN A 122 3.75 -1.04 27.82
C ASN A 122 2.49 -1.88 28.09
N GLY A 123 2.24 -2.20 29.36
CA GLY A 123 1.07 -3.00 29.77
C GLY A 123 1.20 -4.51 29.50
N ALA A 124 2.37 -4.99 29.07
CA ALA A 124 2.64 -6.40 28.83
C ALA A 124 3.02 -7.16 30.12
N SER A 125 2.05 -7.72 30.84
CA SER A 125 2.26 -8.48 32.08
C SER A 125 2.09 -9.99 31.92
N ARG A 126 1.17 -10.44 31.05
CA ARG A 126 0.84 -11.85 30.79
C ARG A 126 1.69 -12.47 29.69
N ILE A 127 2.17 -11.65 28.76
CA ILE A 127 3.14 -12.04 27.73
C ILE A 127 4.33 -11.11 27.85
N SER A 128 5.55 -11.65 27.87
CA SER A 128 6.73 -10.80 28.00
C SER A 128 6.89 -9.88 26.78
N ALA A 129 7.29 -8.63 27.03
CA ALA A 129 7.58 -7.67 25.96
C ALA A 129 8.58 -8.22 24.93
N LYS A 130 9.53 -9.06 25.35
CA LYS A 130 10.47 -9.73 24.44
C LYS A 130 9.80 -10.70 23.47
N ALA A 131 8.79 -11.46 23.93
CA ALA A 131 8.04 -12.35 23.07
C ALA A 131 7.17 -11.57 22.07
N LEU A 132 6.50 -10.52 22.54
CA LEU A 132 5.75 -9.57 21.72
C LEU A 132 6.63 -8.93 20.65
N ARG A 133 7.81 -8.44 21.06
CA ARG A 133 8.79 -7.84 20.17
C ARG A 133 9.28 -8.78 19.07
N LYS A 134 9.36 -10.09 19.34
CA LYS A 134 9.76 -11.12 18.37
C LYS A 134 8.63 -11.44 17.37
N ALA A 135 7.38 -11.30 17.78
CA ALA A 135 6.22 -11.53 16.92
C ALA A 135 6.05 -10.43 15.87
N ILE A 136 6.32 -9.18 16.24
CA ILE A 136 6.14 -8.05 15.33
C ILE A 136 7.25 -7.94 14.28
N LYS A 137 6.86 -7.59 13.04
CA LYS A 137 7.77 -7.49 11.89
C LYS A 137 8.49 -6.14 11.78
N VAL A 138 8.21 -5.19 12.67
CA VAL A 138 8.80 -3.84 12.66
C VAL A 138 10.31 -3.93 12.87
N LYS A 139 11.07 -3.43 11.89
CA LYS A 139 12.54 -3.47 11.89
C LYS A 139 13.11 -2.28 12.65
N MET A 140 14.06 -2.55 13.54
CA MET A 140 14.90 -1.48 14.10
C MET A 140 15.85 -0.93 13.04
N ASN A 141 16.15 0.36 13.14
CA ASN A 141 16.99 1.12 12.21
C ASN A 141 16.45 1.15 10.76
N GLY A 142 15.18 0.77 10.56
CA GLY A 142 14.48 0.88 9.29
C GLY A 142 13.63 2.16 9.20
N PRO A 143 13.14 2.50 8.00
CA PRO A 143 12.16 3.57 7.85
C PRO A 143 10.85 3.19 8.55
N LEU A 144 10.24 4.15 9.25
CA LEU A 144 8.96 3.96 9.90
C LEU A 144 7.85 3.85 8.84
N LYS A 145 7.19 2.69 8.80
CA LYS A 145 6.00 2.46 7.98
C LYS A 145 4.80 2.24 8.88
N GLU A 146 3.81 3.10 8.71
CA GLU A 146 2.55 3.04 9.45
C GLU A 146 1.83 1.70 9.26
N GLU A 147 1.85 1.17 8.04
CA GLU A 147 1.29 -0.15 7.72
C GLU A 147 1.95 -1.29 8.52
N GLU A 148 3.27 -1.20 8.76
CA GLU A 148 3.98 -2.19 9.57
C GLU A 148 3.59 -2.07 11.06
N LEU A 149 3.30 -0.87 11.56
CA LEU A 149 2.79 -0.67 12.92
C LEU A 149 1.37 -1.20 13.09
N GLY A 150 0.49 -0.95 12.12
CA GLY A 150 -0.87 -1.49 12.12
C GLY A 150 -0.87 -3.02 12.08
N THR A 151 0.00 -3.62 11.26
CA THR A 151 0.19 -5.08 11.22
C THR A 151 0.73 -5.60 12.56
N ALA A 152 1.72 -4.93 13.14
CA ALA A 152 2.30 -5.29 14.43
C ALA A 152 1.28 -5.22 15.58
N ARG A 153 0.40 -4.21 15.59
CA ARG A 153 -0.73 -4.12 16.51
C ARG A 153 -1.61 -5.36 16.40
N GLN A 154 -1.97 -5.78 15.19
CA GLN A 154 -2.80 -6.96 14.96
C GLN A 154 -2.09 -8.25 15.39
N ASP A 155 -0.81 -8.42 15.06
CA ASP A 155 0.00 -9.57 15.48
C ASP A 155 0.03 -9.70 17.01
N ILE A 156 0.11 -8.58 17.73
CA ILE A 156 0.03 -8.56 19.21
C ILE A 156 -1.35 -9.02 19.67
N ILE A 157 -2.43 -8.44 19.14
CA ILE A 157 -3.82 -8.81 19.49
C ILE A 157 -4.04 -10.31 19.29
N ASP A 158 -3.62 -10.85 18.14
CA ASP A 158 -3.80 -12.25 17.80
C ASP A 158 -3.02 -13.18 18.75
N MET A 159 -1.81 -12.78 19.16
CA MET A 159 -1.05 -13.54 20.15
C MET A 159 -1.71 -13.55 21.54
N TYR A 160 -2.39 -12.46 21.93
CA TYR A 160 -3.17 -12.41 23.17
C TYR A 160 -4.45 -13.25 23.08
N ARG A 161 -5.18 -13.14 21.97
CA ARG A 161 -6.38 -13.95 21.70
C ARG A 161 -6.07 -15.44 21.69
N ALA A 162 -4.96 -15.85 21.08
CA ALA A 162 -4.49 -17.24 21.11
C ALA A 162 -4.21 -17.76 22.54
N LYS A 163 -4.03 -16.88 23.53
CA LYS A 163 -3.87 -17.25 24.95
C LYS A 163 -5.17 -17.17 25.76
N GLY A 164 -6.27 -16.76 25.13
CA GLY A 164 -7.61 -16.59 25.70
C GLY A 164 -7.92 -15.20 26.23
N PHE A 165 -7.15 -14.18 25.83
CA PHE A 165 -7.45 -12.77 26.15
C PHE A 165 -8.26 -12.17 25.00
N ASN A 166 -9.59 -12.26 25.09
CA ASN A 166 -10.49 -11.80 24.04
C ASN A 166 -10.72 -10.29 24.09
N ASP A 167 -10.70 -9.71 25.30
CA ASP A 167 -10.91 -8.28 25.55
C ASP A 167 -9.60 -7.48 25.48
N VAL A 168 -8.59 -8.00 24.79
CA VAL A 168 -7.32 -7.29 24.61
C VAL A 168 -7.55 -6.08 23.71
N ASP A 169 -7.08 -4.91 24.16
CA ASP A 169 -6.97 -3.71 23.34
C ASP A 169 -5.50 -3.30 23.24
N VAL A 170 -5.09 -2.89 22.04
CA VAL A 170 -3.73 -2.45 21.77
C VAL A 170 -3.81 -1.15 21.03
N GLN A 171 -3.22 -0.12 21.59
CA GLN A 171 -3.01 1.17 20.93
C GLN A 171 -1.53 1.34 20.63
N TYR A 172 -1.20 2.13 19.62
CA TYR A 172 0.18 2.50 19.36
C TYR A 172 0.30 4.00 19.11
N GLU A 173 1.45 4.53 19.49
CA GLU A 173 1.81 5.92 19.32
C GLU A 173 3.22 6.01 18.72
N VAL A 174 3.45 7.04 17.92
CA VAL A 174 4.74 7.31 17.31
C VAL A 174 5.27 8.64 17.83
N GLN A 175 6.36 8.57 18.59
CA GLN A 175 7.11 9.76 18.97
C GLN A 175 8.22 9.97 17.94
N THR A 176 8.14 11.08 17.20
CA THR A 176 9.15 11.44 16.19
C THR A 176 9.97 12.63 16.67
N ASP A 177 11.28 12.45 16.73
CA ASP A 177 12.26 13.51 16.87
C ASP A 177 12.59 14.03 15.47
N GLN A 178 12.03 15.20 15.14
CA GLN A 178 12.19 15.81 13.81
C GLN A 178 13.62 16.29 13.57
N GLU A 179 14.34 16.72 14.61
CA GLU A 179 15.73 17.21 14.48
C GLU A 179 16.68 16.05 14.12
N LYS A 180 16.48 14.89 14.74
CA LYS A 180 17.33 13.71 14.49
C LYS A 180 16.81 12.82 13.37
N GLY A 181 15.58 13.04 12.91
CA GLY A 181 14.89 12.14 11.99
C GLY A 181 14.71 10.73 12.53
N THR A 182 14.57 10.60 13.85
CA THR A 182 14.40 9.31 14.51
C THR A 182 13.03 9.19 15.13
N SER A 183 12.50 7.97 15.22
CA SER A 183 11.21 7.71 15.84
C SER A 183 11.29 6.57 16.86
N ARG A 184 10.38 6.63 17.82
CA ARG A 184 10.08 5.56 18.76
C ARG A 184 8.62 5.16 18.60
N ALA A 185 8.38 3.88 18.35
CA ALA A 185 7.04 3.32 18.35
C ALA A 185 6.73 2.79 19.75
N ILE A 186 5.63 3.23 20.33
CA ILE A 186 5.19 2.84 21.68
C ILE A 186 3.88 2.09 21.52
N PHE A 187 3.83 0.84 21.96
CA PHE A 187 2.62 0.02 22.00
C PHE A 187 2.09 -0.02 23.42
N ASN A 188 0.88 0.49 23.63
CA ASN A 188 0.19 0.46 24.91
C ASN A 188 -0.85 -0.66 24.86
N ILE A 189 -0.64 -1.70 25.67
CA ILE A 189 -1.47 -2.89 25.70
C ILE A 189 -2.36 -2.85 26.95
N ASN A 190 -3.66 -2.92 26.74
CA ASN A 190 -4.61 -3.29 27.76
C ASN A 190 -4.95 -4.77 27.57
N GLU A 191 -4.39 -5.63 28.42
CA GLU A 191 -4.53 -7.09 28.27
C GLU A 191 -5.95 -7.59 28.51
N GLY A 192 -6.78 -6.78 29.17
CA GLY A 192 -8.14 -7.15 29.53
C GLY A 192 -8.19 -8.34 30.48
N THR A 193 -9.36 -8.99 30.52
CA THR A 193 -9.53 -10.21 31.28
C THR A 193 -9.38 -11.43 30.39
N LYS A 194 -8.83 -12.51 30.96
CA LYS A 194 -8.81 -13.79 30.27
C LYS A 194 -10.25 -14.32 30.22
N GLY A 195 -10.79 -14.47 29.02
CA GLY A 195 -12.11 -15.05 28.80
C GLY A 195 -12.16 -16.46 29.38
N THR A 196 -13.17 -16.73 30.20
CA THR A 196 -13.37 -18.07 30.76
C THR A 196 -14.81 -18.53 30.63
N VAL A 197 -15.00 -19.82 30.32
CA VAL A 197 -16.33 -20.43 30.28
C VAL A 197 -16.83 -20.58 31.71
N SER A 198 -17.83 -19.77 32.09
CA SER A 198 -18.46 -19.86 33.41
C SER A 198 -19.47 -21.01 33.45
N HIS A 199 -20.39 -21.05 32.49
CA HIS A 199 -21.44 -22.05 32.38
C HIS A 199 -21.64 -22.46 30.93
N ILE A 200 -22.02 -23.72 30.73
CA ILE A 200 -22.50 -24.25 29.44
C ILE A 200 -23.95 -24.66 29.70
N ARG A 201 -24.89 -24.23 28.87
CA ARG A 201 -26.30 -24.61 28.94
C ARG A 201 -26.69 -25.23 27.61
N PHE A 202 -27.39 -26.36 27.65
CA PHE A 202 -28.02 -26.93 26.47
C PHE A 202 -29.50 -26.57 26.51
N GLU A 203 -30.04 -26.20 25.35
CA GLU A 203 -31.44 -25.83 25.18
C GLU A 203 -32.03 -26.65 24.05
N GLY A 204 -33.30 -27.05 24.18
CA GLY A 204 -34.00 -27.85 23.16
C GLY A 204 -33.66 -29.35 23.17
N ASN A 205 -32.71 -29.80 23.98
CA ASN A 205 -32.40 -31.22 24.14
C ASN A 205 -33.44 -31.91 25.03
N VAL A 206 -34.37 -32.65 24.41
CA VAL A 206 -35.41 -33.40 25.14
C VAL A 206 -35.00 -34.86 25.36
N HIS A 207 -34.38 -35.49 24.34
CA HIS A 207 -34.08 -36.91 24.35
C HIS A 207 -32.71 -37.28 24.91
N VAL A 208 -31.78 -36.32 24.96
CA VAL A 208 -30.43 -36.50 25.50
C VAL A 208 -30.21 -35.49 26.62
N SER A 209 -29.70 -35.96 27.76
CA SER A 209 -29.44 -35.08 28.90
C SER A 209 -28.19 -34.22 28.69
N ASP A 210 -28.20 -33.01 29.27
CA ASP A 210 -27.07 -32.08 29.32
C ASP A 210 -25.76 -32.75 29.77
N PHE A 211 -25.86 -33.69 30.71
CA PHE A 211 -24.71 -34.43 31.22
C PHE A 211 -24.04 -35.29 30.14
N ARG A 212 -24.84 -35.96 29.30
CA ARG A 212 -24.32 -36.79 28.20
C ARG A 212 -23.69 -35.92 27.12
N LEU A 213 -24.35 -34.81 26.75
CA LEU A 213 -23.81 -33.86 25.77
C LEU A 213 -22.50 -33.25 26.25
N ARG A 214 -22.46 -32.79 27.51
CA ARG A 214 -21.24 -32.25 28.12
C ARG A 214 -20.07 -33.24 28.14
N LYS A 215 -20.34 -34.55 28.22
CA LYS A 215 -19.29 -35.58 28.21
C LYS A 215 -18.64 -35.74 26.82
N GLN A 216 -19.33 -35.37 25.75
CA GLN A 216 -18.77 -35.39 24.39
C GLN A 216 -17.85 -34.18 24.11
N MET A 217 -18.08 -33.08 24.82
CA MET A 217 -17.27 -31.86 24.71
C MET A 217 -15.93 -31.98 25.44
N LYS A 218 -14.87 -31.42 24.85
CA LYS A 218 -13.60 -31.18 25.54
C LYS A 218 -13.59 -29.84 26.27
N THR A 219 -14.38 -28.87 25.83
CA THR A 219 -14.57 -27.57 26.49
C THR A 219 -15.20 -27.79 27.86
N LYS A 220 -14.51 -27.35 28.91
CA LYS A 220 -14.97 -27.45 30.31
C LYS A 220 -15.18 -26.08 30.91
N THR A 221 -16.14 -25.98 31.82
CA THR A 221 -16.34 -24.80 32.67
C THR A 221 -15.15 -24.61 33.62
N LYS A 222 -14.88 -23.36 33.98
CA LYS A 222 -13.88 -23.04 35.01
C LYS A 222 -14.29 -23.68 36.34
N THR A 223 -13.41 -24.51 36.89
CA THR A 223 -13.54 -25.21 38.17
C THR A 223 -12.42 -24.75 39.11
N ILE A 224 -12.51 -25.08 40.41
CA ILE A 224 -11.50 -24.72 41.42
C ILE A 224 -10.08 -25.22 41.02
N ILE A 225 -9.98 -26.34 40.28
CA ILE A 225 -8.72 -26.92 39.79
C ILE A 225 -8.25 -26.41 38.42
N SER A 226 -8.92 -25.42 37.83
CA SER A 226 -8.59 -24.90 36.48
C SER A 226 -7.19 -24.29 36.34
N PHE A 227 -6.53 -24.00 37.46
CA PHE A 227 -5.12 -23.59 37.46
C PHE A 227 -4.16 -24.71 37.04
N LEU A 228 -4.54 -25.99 37.22
CA LEU A 228 -3.70 -27.15 36.95
C LEU A 228 -3.99 -27.81 35.59
N ASP A 229 -5.26 -27.99 35.24
CA ASP A 229 -5.68 -28.70 34.02
C ASP A 229 -5.97 -27.77 32.82
N LYS A 230 -5.84 -26.45 33.01
CA LYS A 230 -6.14 -25.41 32.01
C LYS A 230 -7.61 -25.41 31.53
N SER A 231 -8.52 -26.06 32.25
CA SER A 231 -9.97 -26.02 31.98
C SER A 231 -10.53 -24.59 32.09
N GLY A 232 -11.66 -24.32 31.44
CA GLY A 232 -12.28 -22.99 31.41
C GLY A 232 -11.75 -22.04 30.33
N ARG A 233 -10.75 -22.43 29.52
CA ARG A 233 -10.32 -21.66 28.35
C ARG A 233 -11.34 -21.76 27.22
N ILE A 234 -11.58 -20.63 26.53
CA ILE A 234 -12.33 -20.60 25.29
C ILE A 234 -11.33 -20.69 24.15
N GLU A 235 -11.34 -21.80 23.42
CA GLU A 235 -10.62 -21.97 22.16
C GLU A 235 -11.69 -22.23 21.09
N GLU A 236 -11.91 -21.27 20.19
CA GLU A 236 -12.99 -21.33 19.19
C GLU A 236 -12.90 -22.59 18.32
N ALA A 237 -11.68 -22.97 17.90
CA ALA A 237 -11.44 -24.21 17.17
C ALA A 237 -11.87 -25.46 17.95
N GLN A 238 -11.61 -25.51 19.26
CA GLN A 238 -12.03 -26.63 20.10
C GLN A 238 -13.54 -26.64 20.32
N PHE A 239 -14.17 -25.46 20.46
CA PHE A 239 -15.61 -25.33 20.59
C PHE A 239 -16.34 -25.83 19.33
N ASN A 240 -15.86 -25.46 18.14
CA ASN A 240 -16.43 -25.95 16.88
C ASN A 240 -16.30 -27.48 16.75
N GLN A 241 -15.15 -28.05 17.12
CA GLN A 241 -15.00 -29.51 17.18
C GLN A 241 -15.94 -30.17 18.19
N ASP A 242 -16.22 -29.51 19.31
CA ASP A 242 -17.17 -30.01 20.30
C ASP A 242 -18.60 -30.01 19.76
N LEU A 243 -18.98 -29.00 18.96
CA LEU A 243 -20.27 -28.96 18.25
C LEU A 243 -20.39 -30.10 17.25
N ASP A 244 -19.36 -30.35 16.44
CA ASP A 244 -19.35 -31.45 15.48
C ASP A 244 -19.49 -32.82 16.17
N LYS A 245 -18.82 -33.02 17.31
CA LYS A 245 -18.98 -34.24 18.12
C LYS A 245 -20.36 -34.40 18.72
N ILE A 246 -20.99 -33.30 19.12
CA ILE A 246 -22.37 -33.34 19.61
C ILE A 246 -23.29 -33.77 18.46
N ARG A 247 -23.11 -33.19 17.26
CA ARG A 247 -23.86 -33.57 16.06
C ARG A 247 -23.67 -35.05 15.71
N GLU A 248 -22.42 -35.52 15.67
CA GLU A 248 -22.07 -36.92 15.44
C GLU A 248 -22.73 -37.84 16.48
N TYR A 249 -22.68 -37.47 17.76
CA TYR A 249 -23.35 -38.23 18.82
C TYR A 249 -24.86 -38.34 18.62
N TYR A 250 -25.53 -37.27 18.18
CA TYR A 250 -26.95 -37.33 17.86
C TYR A 250 -27.24 -38.20 16.62
N GLN A 251 -26.41 -38.09 15.58
CA GLN A 251 -26.53 -38.91 14.37
C GLN A 251 -26.35 -40.40 14.69
N ASP A 252 -25.40 -40.76 15.55
CA ASP A 252 -25.18 -42.13 16.05
C ASP A 252 -26.39 -42.69 16.84
N GLN A 253 -27.20 -41.80 17.43
CA GLN A 253 -28.44 -42.18 18.12
C GLN A 253 -29.65 -42.18 17.17
N GLY A 254 -29.47 -41.95 15.87
CA GLY A 254 -30.51 -42.00 14.84
C GLY A 254 -31.19 -40.66 14.53
N TYR A 255 -30.68 -39.53 15.05
CA TYR A 255 -31.19 -38.20 14.75
C TYR A 255 -30.44 -37.61 13.55
N ILE A 256 -30.96 -37.83 12.34
CA ILE A 256 -30.30 -37.47 11.08
C ILE A 256 -30.38 -35.96 10.79
N ASP A 257 -31.49 -35.32 11.16
CA ASP A 257 -31.78 -33.91 10.88
C ASP A 257 -31.34 -32.96 12.03
N VAL A 258 -30.30 -33.32 12.79
CA VAL A 258 -29.82 -32.52 13.92
C VAL A 258 -28.88 -31.40 13.44
N GLU A 259 -29.19 -30.15 13.83
CA GLU A 259 -28.44 -28.94 13.46
C GLU A 259 -27.62 -28.36 14.61
#